data_AF-A0A660A7W4-F1
#
_entry.id   AF-A0A660A7W4-F1
#
_cell.length_a   1.000
_cell.length_b   1.000
_cell.length_c   1.000
_cell.angle_alpha   90.00
_cell.angle_beta   90.00
_cell.angle_gamma   90.00
#
_symmetry.space_group_name_H-M   'P 1'
#
loop_
_entity.id
_entity.type
_entity.pdbx_description
1 polymer ?
#
loop_
_entity_poly.entity_id
_entity_poly.type
_entity_poly.pdbx_seq_one_letter_code
_entity_poly.pdbx_strand_id
1 'polypeptide(L)'
;APYYNFFGIKGAYNGSSVTMSTWEDDGAGNTYTIDQPFRAYPSIADSLYDYANLLSSNLYAGARKSNTLSYQDATAALTGLYATDTSYNLKLNNIIETYGLTAYDVTNASDQGVSLAGAGYVWNEYRHNYTDAETLAIDEAWAQRFNY
;
A
#
# COMPACT_ATOMS: atom_id res chain seq x y z
N ALA A 1 -11.32 -20.46 2.26
CA ALA A 1 -11.41 -19.76 0.96
C ALA A 1 -10.56 -18.49 1.05
N PRO A 2 -9.96 -17.97 -0.03
CA PRO A 2 -8.95 -16.93 0.06
C PRO A 2 -9.61 -15.64 0.52
N TYR A 3 -9.48 -15.28 1.80
CA TYR A 3 -10.04 -14.05 2.36
C TYR A 3 -9.45 -12.78 1.73
N TYR A 4 -8.51 -12.93 0.78
CA TYR A 4 -7.83 -11.89 0.00
C TYR A 4 -7.23 -10.76 0.82
N ASN A 5 -6.92 -10.96 2.10
CA ASN A 5 -6.33 -9.93 2.96
C ASN A 5 -4.80 -9.99 2.89
N PHE A 6 -4.22 -9.22 1.97
CA PHE A 6 -2.77 -9.20 1.72
C PHE A 6 -1.98 -8.31 2.70
N PHE A 7 -2.68 -7.51 3.49
CA PHE A 7 -2.07 -6.50 4.37
C PHE A 7 -2.29 -6.78 5.86
N GLY A 8 -2.99 -7.86 6.21
CA GLY A 8 -3.25 -8.21 7.61
C GLY A 8 -4.13 -7.19 8.35
N ILE A 9 -5.04 -6.52 7.65
CA ILE A 9 -5.90 -5.51 8.28
C ILE A 9 -6.90 -6.20 9.21
N LYS A 10 -6.88 -5.83 10.50
CA LYS A 10 -7.82 -6.34 11.52
C LYS A 10 -9.23 -5.78 11.33
N GLY A 11 -10.24 -6.52 11.83
CA GLY A 11 -11.65 -6.13 11.85
C GLY A 11 -12.51 -6.85 10.79
N ALA A 12 -13.48 -6.14 10.23
CA ALA A 12 -14.41 -6.64 9.24
C ALA A 12 -14.52 -5.67 8.04
N TYR A 13 -14.67 -6.22 6.84
CA TYR A 13 -14.92 -5.47 5.60
C TYR A 13 -16.34 -5.76 5.13
N ASN A 14 -17.22 -4.75 5.13
CA ASN A 14 -18.65 -4.90 4.83
C ASN A 14 -19.31 -6.07 5.58
N GLY A 15 -18.97 -6.22 6.87
CA GLY A 15 -19.45 -7.30 7.74
C GLY A 15 -18.72 -8.64 7.59
N SER A 16 -17.83 -8.79 6.60
CA SER A 16 -17.05 -10.01 6.36
C SER A 16 -15.74 -10.00 7.15
N SER A 17 -15.51 -11.06 7.93
CA SER A 17 -14.33 -11.21 8.79
C SER A 17 -13.95 -12.69 8.94
N VAL A 18 -12.68 -12.95 9.25
CA VAL A 18 -12.17 -14.27 9.64
C VAL A 18 -11.32 -14.12 10.89
N THR A 19 -11.53 -14.98 11.89
CA THR A 19 -10.64 -15.07 13.04
C THR A 19 -9.44 -15.94 12.71
N MET A 20 -8.24 -15.41 12.91
CA MET A 20 -6.98 -16.13 12.71
C MET A 20 -6.02 -15.84 13.86
N SER A 21 -5.15 -16.80 14.14
CA SER A 21 -4.05 -16.60 15.08
C SER A 21 -2.99 -15.70 14.47
N THR A 22 -2.55 -14.69 15.20
CA THR A 22 -1.52 -13.75 14.79
C THR A 22 -0.42 -13.66 15.83
N TRP A 23 0.80 -13.44 15.34
CA TRP A 23 1.97 -13.18 16.15
C TRP A 23 2.04 -11.67 16.42
N GLU A 24 2.25 -11.30 17.68
CA GLU A 24 2.33 -9.91 18.13
C GLU A 24 3.59 -9.72 18.98
N ASP A 25 4.08 -8.48 19.01
CA ASP A 25 5.16 -8.01 19.89
C ASP A 25 4.52 -7.16 21.01
N ASP A 26 5.06 -7.20 22.22
CA ASP A 26 4.57 -6.40 23.36
C ASP A 26 5.09 -4.95 23.36
N GLY A 27 5.84 -4.56 22.34
CA GLY A 27 6.53 -3.27 22.22
C GLY A 27 7.89 -3.25 22.92
N ALA A 28 8.28 -4.34 23.59
CA ALA A 28 9.59 -4.54 24.19
C ALA A 28 10.40 -5.65 23.47
N GLY A 29 9.89 -6.17 22.35
CA GLY A 29 10.53 -7.24 21.58
C GLY A 29 10.15 -8.64 22.04
N ASN A 30 9.26 -8.79 23.04
CA ASN A 30 8.77 -10.11 23.45
C ASN A 30 7.49 -10.44 22.69
N THR A 31 7.36 -11.71 22.35
CA THR A 31 6.46 -12.11 21.29
C THR A 31 5.42 -13.08 21.82
N TYR A 32 4.17 -12.93 21.40
CA TYR A 32 3.07 -13.79 21.82
C TYR A 32 2.11 -14.05 20.66
N THR A 33 1.17 -14.96 20.88
CA THR A 33 0.16 -15.33 19.88
C THR A 33 -1.23 -15.06 20.44
N ILE A 34 -2.10 -14.48 19.63
CA ILE A 34 -3.47 -14.19 19.99
C ILE A 34 -4.38 -14.36 18.77
N ASP A 35 -5.61 -14.83 18.99
CA ASP A 35 -6.62 -14.88 17.93
C ASP A 35 -7.25 -13.51 17.74
N GLN A 36 -7.26 -13.03 16.50
CA GLN A 36 -7.81 -11.72 16.14
C GLN A 36 -8.71 -11.82 14.91
N PRO A 37 -9.77 -10.99 14.82
CA PRO A 37 -10.56 -10.86 13.61
C PRO A 37 -9.77 -10.07 12.56
N PHE A 38 -9.69 -10.61 11.34
CA PHE A 38 -9.13 -9.97 10.16
C PHE A 38 -10.22 -9.73 9.13
N ARG A 39 -10.09 -8.61 8.40
CA ARG A 39 -11.00 -8.30 7.29
C ARG A 39 -10.93 -9.41 6.25
N ALA A 40 -12.09 -9.77 5.69
CA ALA A 40 -12.18 -10.69 4.57
C ALA A 40 -12.76 -9.95 3.37
N TYR A 41 -12.05 -10.01 2.25
CA TYR A 41 -12.39 -9.29 1.02
C TYR A 41 -12.89 -10.26 -0.06
N PRO A 42 -13.74 -9.78 -0.99
CA PRO A 42 -14.21 -10.59 -2.11
C PRO A 42 -13.20 -10.67 -3.27
N SER A 43 -12.21 -9.78 -3.33
CA SER A 43 -11.15 -9.82 -4.33
C SER A 43 -9.83 -9.18 -3.86
N ILE A 44 -8.75 -9.43 -4.60
CA ILE A 44 -7.44 -8.77 -4.41
C ILE A 44 -7.59 -7.24 -4.46
N ALA A 45 -8.44 -6.76 -5.37
CA ALA A 45 -8.65 -5.35 -5.63
C ALA A 45 -9.28 -4.63 -4.44
N ASP A 46 -10.26 -5.24 -3.79
CA ASP A 46 -10.87 -4.71 -2.56
C ASP A 46 -9.84 -4.58 -1.43
N SER A 47 -8.91 -5.55 -1.31
CA SER A 47 -7.85 -5.49 -0.30
C SER A 47 -6.83 -4.38 -0.57
N LEU A 48 -6.46 -4.16 -1.83
CA LEU A 48 -5.55 -3.06 -2.22
C LEU A 48 -6.20 -1.70 -1.97
N TYR A 49 -7.47 -1.56 -2.35
CA TYR A 49 -8.24 -0.34 -2.18
C TYR A 49 -8.43 0.00 -0.69
N ASP A 50 -8.82 -0.98 0.12
CA ASP A 50 -9.01 -0.78 1.56
C ASP A 50 -7.69 -0.44 2.29
N TYR A 51 -6.58 -1.02 1.86
CA TYR A 51 -5.24 -0.64 2.36
C TYR A 51 -4.88 0.80 2.02
N ALA A 52 -5.09 1.23 0.76
CA ALA A 52 -4.84 2.60 0.35
C ALA A 52 -5.71 3.60 1.13
N ASN A 53 -6.99 3.27 1.33
CA ASN A 53 -7.91 4.06 2.16
C ASN A 53 -7.47 4.14 3.62
N LEU A 54 -6.99 3.03 4.19
CA LEU A 54 -6.48 3.03 5.56
C LEU A 54 -5.31 4.01 5.69
N LEU A 55 -4.35 3.94 4.78
CA LEU A 55 -3.17 4.81 4.77
C LEU A 55 -3.47 6.28 4.42
N SER A 56 -4.60 6.55 3.74
CA SER A 56 -5.06 7.92 3.48
C SER A 56 -5.71 8.58 4.69
N SER A 57 -5.98 7.84 5.77
CA SER A 57 -6.47 8.42 7.03
C SER A 57 -5.39 9.23 7.75
N ASN A 58 -5.79 10.18 8.61
CA ASN A 58 -4.85 11.06 9.31
C ASN A 58 -3.91 10.31 10.26
N LEU A 59 -4.32 9.14 10.76
CA LEU A 59 -3.50 8.30 11.63
C LEU A 59 -2.19 7.90 10.94
N TYR A 60 -2.23 7.64 9.63
CA TYR A 60 -1.07 7.21 8.84
C TYR A 60 -0.44 8.36 8.03
N ALA A 61 -0.73 9.62 8.38
CA ALA A 61 -0.20 10.76 7.65
C ALA A 61 1.34 10.77 7.58
N GLY A 62 2.03 10.27 8.61
CA GLY A 62 3.49 10.17 8.65
C GLY A 62 4.08 9.21 7.61
N ALA A 63 3.30 8.27 7.08
CA ALA A 63 3.75 7.32 6.06
C ALA A 63 3.47 7.80 4.62
N ARG A 64 2.83 8.96 4.44
CA ARG A 64 2.47 9.49 3.12
C ARG A 64 3.70 10.07 2.43
N LYS A 65 3.84 9.82 1.14
CA LYS A 65 4.92 10.35 0.28
C LYS A 65 5.11 11.87 0.41
N SER A 66 4.03 12.64 0.59
CA SER A 66 4.09 14.10 0.76
C SER A 66 4.74 14.56 2.07
N ASN A 67 4.85 13.68 3.06
CA ASN A 67 5.35 13.96 4.41
C ASN A 67 6.68 13.26 4.71
N THR A 68 7.25 12.58 3.72
CA THR A 68 8.46 11.74 3.84
C THR A 68 9.45 12.09 2.75
N LEU A 69 10.75 12.02 3.04
CA LEU A 69 11.80 12.23 2.04
C LEU A 69 12.29 10.92 1.41
N SER A 70 12.00 9.79 2.06
CA SER A 70 12.43 8.46 1.68
C SER A 70 11.43 7.39 2.10
N TYR A 71 11.51 6.20 1.51
CA TYR A 71 10.69 5.07 1.96
C TYR A 71 11.07 4.67 3.40
N GLN A 72 12.31 4.90 3.83
CA GLN A 72 12.74 4.62 5.21
C GLN A 72 12.01 5.49 6.24
N ASP A 73 11.70 6.75 5.90
CA ASP A 73 10.86 7.61 6.75
C ASP A 73 9.44 7.04 6.86
N ALA A 74 8.88 6.60 5.72
CA ALA A 74 7.54 6.03 5.68
C ALA A 74 7.44 4.73 6.47
N THR A 75 8.41 3.82 6.31
CA THR A 75 8.43 2.55 7.04
C THR A 75 8.65 2.77 8.54
N ALA A 76 9.49 3.75 8.92
CA ALA A 76 9.66 4.14 10.31
C ALA A 76 8.36 4.66 10.93
N ALA A 77 7.58 5.47 10.20
CA ALA A 77 6.28 5.97 10.65
C ALA A 77 5.23 4.86 10.82
N LEU A 78 5.39 3.70 10.16
CA LEU A 78 4.51 2.54 10.32
C LEU A 78 4.88 1.66 11.53
N THR A 79 6.12 1.69 12.01
CA THR A 79 6.57 0.87 13.15
C THR A 79 5.85 1.28 14.43
N GLY A 80 5.30 0.31 15.15
CA GLY A 80 4.53 0.55 16.37
C GLY A 80 3.13 1.13 16.13
N LEU A 81 2.78 1.45 14.88
CA LEU A 81 1.47 1.97 14.51
C LEU A 81 0.66 0.96 13.70
N TYR A 82 1.24 0.43 12.63
CA TYR A 82 0.60 -0.58 11.79
C TYR A 82 0.77 -1.99 12.37
N ALA A 83 1.97 -2.27 12.88
CA ALA A 83 2.33 -3.51 13.55
C ALA A 83 2.95 -3.20 14.91
N THR A 84 2.73 -4.11 15.85
CA THR A 84 3.38 -4.06 17.17
C THR A 84 4.87 -4.39 17.11
N ASP A 85 5.29 -5.09 16.06
CA ASP A 85 6.67 -5.50 15.79
C ASP A 85 7.64 -4.31 15.81
N THR A 86 8.55 -4.33 16.78
CA THR A 86 9.56 -3.28 16.97
C THR A 86 10.58 -3.20 15.84
N SER A 87 10.71 -4.26 15.03
CA SER A 87 11.62 -4.34 13.88
C SER A 87 10.91 -4.19 12.53
N TYR A 88 9.66 -3.70 12.53
CA TYR A 88 8.82 -3.67 11.32
C TYR A 88 9.45 -2.88 10.17
N ASN A 89 9.95 -1.67 10.42
CA ASN A 89 10.63 -0.86 9.41
C ASN A 89 11.86 -1.56 8.81
N LEU A 90 12.67 -2.25 9.63
CA LEU A 90 13.87 -2.94 9.16
C LEU A 90 13.51 -4.05 8.18
N LYS A 91 12.42 -4.79 8.45
CA LYS A 91 11.90 -5.82 7.55
C LYS A 91 11.38 -5.23 6.25
N LEU A 92 10.58 -4.15 6.34
CA LEU A 92 10.08 -3.46 5.14
C LEU A 92 11.22 -2.90 4.29
N ASN A 93 12.20 -2.25 4.91
CA ASN A 93 13.37 -1.72 4.21
C ASN A 93 14.14 -2.82 3.51
N ASN A 94 14.38 -3.96 4.19
CA ASN A 94 15.08 -5.09 3.58
C ASN A 94 14.33 -5.65 2.36
N ILE A 95 12.99 -5.74 2.42
CA ILE A 95 12.17 -6.17 1.28
C ILE A 95 12.27 -5.16 0.13
N ILE A 96 12.11 -3.87 0.43
CA ILE A 96 12.18 -2.80 -0.58
C ILE A 96 13.54 -2.82 -1.30
N GLU A 97 14.63 -2.94 -0.56
CA GLU A 97 15.99 -3.01 -1.10
C GLU A 97 16.23 -4.28 -1.91
N THR A 98 15.88 -5.45 -1.35
CA THR A 98 16.13 -6.76 -1.98
C THR A 98 15.45 -6.88 -3.34
N TYR A 99 14.25 -6.32 -3.47
CA TYR A 99 13.46 -6.42 -4.69
C TYR A 99 13.46 -5.15 -5.55
N GLY A 100 14.22 -4.11 -5.16
CA GLY A 100 14.32 -2.86 -5.91
C GLY A 100 12.96 -2.14 -6.07
N LEU A 101 12.11 -2.15 -5.04
CA LEU A 101 10.72 -1.72 -5.16
C LEU A 101 10.55 -0.21 -5.36
N THR A 102 11.59 0.60 -5.11
CA THR A 102 11.60 2.03 -5.43
C THR A 102 11.47 2.30 -6.93
N ALA A 103 11.70 1.29 -7.79
CA ALA A 103 11.40 1.36 -9.22
C ALA A 103 9.91 1.64 -9.52
N TYR A 104 9.01 1.38 -8.57
CA TYR A 104 7.58 1.67 -8.71
C TYR A 104 7.16 3.02 -8.10
N ASP A 105 8.07 3.72 -7.41
CA ASP A 105 7.81 5.02 -6.80
C ASP A 105 8.06 6.20 -7.75
N VAL A 106 8.65 5.94 -8.92
CA VAL A 106 9.03 6.96 -9.89
C VAL A 106 7.82 7.46 -10.67
N THR A 107 7.68 8.78 -10.72
CA THR A 107 6.87 9.44 -11.74
C THR A 107 7.72 9.52 -13.01
N ASN A 108 7.45 8.67 -14.00
CA ASN A 108 8.07 8.77 -15.33
C ASN A 108 7.92 10.18 -15.94
N ALA A 109 9.06 10.88 -15.99
CA ALA A 109 9.49 11.94 -16.91
C ALA A 109 8.56 13.12 -17.28
N SER A 110 7.45 13.37 -16.60
CA SER A 110 6.75 14.66 -16.74
C SER A 110 7.47 15.82 -16.04
N ASP A 111 8.29 15.51 -15.03
CA ASP A 111 9.04 16.49 -14.23
C ASP A 111 10.38 16.92 -14.86
N GLN A 112 10.79 16.31 -15.98
CA GLN A 112 12.08 16.61 -16.63
C GLN A 112 11.96 17.52 -17.85
N GLY A 113 10.80 18.14 -18.10
CA GLY A 113 10.61 19.05 -19.25
C GLY A 113 10.80 18.38 -20.61
N VAL A 114 10.83 17.04 -20.67
CA VAL A 114 10.90 16.26 -21.90
C VAL A 114 9.49 16.12 -22.45
N SER A 115 9.27 16.51 -23.70
CA SER A 115 7.98 16.31 -24.37
C SER A 115 7.72 14.82 -24.59
N LEU A 116 7.03 14.20 -23.63
CA LEU A 116 6.67 12.78 -23.68
C LEU A 116 5.47 12.47 -24.59
N ALA A 117 4.66 13.50 -24.91
CA ALA A 117 3.53 13.37 -25.82
C ALA A 117 3.95 12.91 -27.23
N GLY A 118 5.20 13.17 -27.63
CA GLY A 118 5.79 12.68 -28.89
C GLY A 118 6.38 11.27 -28.83
N ALA A 119 6.50 10.67 -27.64
CA ALA A 119 7.14 9.38 -27.40
C ALA A 119 6.16 8.25 -27.06
N GLY A 120 4.86 8.45 -27.31
CA GLY A 120 3.81 7.44 -27.07
C GLY A 120 3.27 7.40 -25.64
N TYR A 121 3.61 8.39 -24.81
CA TYR A 121 3.06 8.53 -23.45
C TYR A 121 1.83 9.46 -23.44
N VAL A 122 0.84 9.11 -22.63
CA VAL A 122 -0.43 9.83 -22.42
C VAL A 122 -0.54 10.27 -20.96
N TRP A 123 -1.24 11.38 -20.70
CA TRP A 123 -1.50 11.83 -19.33
C TRP A 123 -2.43 10.83 -18.63
N ASN A 124 -2.02 10.38 -17.44
CA ASN A 124 -2.80 9.47 -16.61
C ASN A 124 -3.27 10.18 -15.35
N GLU A 125 -4.57 10.45 -15.29
CA GLU A 125 -5.20 11.18 -14.19
C GLU A 125 -5.17 10.41 -12.87
N TYR A 126 -5.15 9.07 -12.89
CA TYR A 126 -5.09 8.26 -11.66
C TYR A 126 -3.71 8.27 -11.01
N ARG A 127 -2.66 8.41 -11.82
CA ARG A 127 -1.26 8.45 -11.35
C ARG A 127 -0.69 9.86 -11.25
N HIS A 128 -1.44 10.87 -11.70
CA HIS A 128 -1.00 12.27 -11.81
C HIS A 128 0.33 12.40 -12.56
N ASN A 129 0.51 11.60 -13.61
CA ASN A 129 1.75 11.51 -14.36
C ASN A 129 1.53 10.97 -15.79
N TYR A 130 2.50 11.13 -16.69
CA TYR A 130 2.46 10.50 -18.02
C TYR A 130 2.83 9.01 -17.95
N THR A 131 2.03 8.16 -18.61
CA THR A 131 2.24 6.70 -18.73
C THR A 131 2.05 6.25 -20.18
N ASP A 132 2.37 5.00 -20.53
CA ASP A 132 1.90 4.46 -21.81
C ASP A 132 0.37 4.28 -21.81
N ALA A 133 -0.20 4.11 -23.02
CA ALA A 133 -1.64 4.00 -23.21
C ALA A 133 -2.23 2.71 -22.61
N GLU A 134 -1.44 1.63 -22.49
CA GLU A 134 -1.88 0.38 -21.88
C GLU A 134 -2.05 0.55 -20.37
N THR A 135 -1.10 1.21 -19.71
CA THR A 135 -1.16 1.56 -18.28
C THR A 135 -2.37 2.44 -17.97
N LEU A 136 -2.63 3.45 -18.80
CA LEU A 136 -3.84 4.27 -18.65
C LEU A 136 -5.11 3.41 -18.80
N ALA A 137 -5.19 2.55 -19.82
CA ALA A 137 -6.35 1.68 -20.03
C ALA A 137 -6.58 0.71 -18.86
N ILE A 138 -5.50 0.20 -18.26
CA ILE A 138 -5.58 -0.62 -17.04
C ILE A 138 -6.15 0.20 -15.89
N ASP A 139 -5.63 1.41 -15.65
CA ASP A 139 -6.08 2.26 -14.55
C ASP A 139 -7.53 2.74 -14.74
N GLU A 140 -7.94 3.06 -15.98
CA GLU A 140 -9.33 3.38 -16.34
C GLU A 140 -10.28 2.18 -16.11
N ALA A 141 -9.87 0.98 -16.52
CA ALA A 141 -10.64 -0.24 -16.27
C ALA A 141 -10.75 -0.53 -14.76
N TRP A 142 -9.70 -0.23 -14.00
CA TRP A 142 -9.71 -0.28 -12.54
C TRP A 142 -10.70 0.73 -11.95
N ALA A 143 -10.66 2.00 -12.36
CA ALA A 143 -11.57 3.02 -11.85
C ALA A 143 -13.04 2.70 -12.15
N GLN A 144 -13.35 2.24 -13.36
CA GLN A 144 -14.71 1.85 -13.76
C GLN A 144 -15.27 0.67 -12.95
N ARG A 145 -14.40 -0.26 -12.51
CA ARG A 145 -14.81 -1.39 -11.67
C ARG A 145 -15.33 -0.94 -10.30
N PHE A 146 -14.90 0.24 -9.82
CA PHE A 146 -15.19 0.72 -8.48
C PHE A 146 -16.12 1.95 -8.43
N ASN A 147 -16.72 2.35 -9.56
CA ASN A 147 -17.60 3.53 -9.68
C ASN A 147 -16.97 4.80 -9.05
N TYR A 148 -15.75 5.15 -9.50
CA TYR A 148 -15.16 6.47 -9.29
C TYR A 148 -15.38 7.38 -10.50
#